data_AF-A0A3A4NMM6-F1
#
_entry.id   AF-A0A3A4NMM6-F1
#
_cell.length_a   1.000
_cell.length_b   1.000
_cell.length_c   1.000
_cell.angle_alpha   90.00
_cell.angle_beta   90.00
_cell.angle_gamma   90.00
#
_symmetry.space_group_name_H-M   'P 1'
#
loop_
_entity.id
_entity.type
_entity.pdbx_description
1 polymer ?
#
loop_
_entity_poly.entity_id
_entity_poly.type
_entity_poly.pdbx_seq_one_letter_code
_entity_poly.pdbx_strand_id
1 'polypeptide(L)' 'MPDPLARFVGEITGTGGLYDTPSEFVRDLIRRYMENVQQTEYREINTLLTQSLAENDYSPLTDQDMMDA' A
#
# COMPACT_ATOMS: atom_id res chain seq x y z
N MET A 1 -17.01 -1.05 -20.28
CA MET A 1 -15.72 -0.38 -19.99
C MET A 1 -15.81 1.02 -20.59
N PRO A 2 -15.37 2.10 -19.92
CA PRO A 2 -15.40 3.44 -20.50
C PRO A 2 -14.56 3.51 -21.79
N ASP A 3 -15.06 4.19 -22.82
CA ASP A 3 -14.45 4.22 -24.17
C ASP A 3 -12.94 4.58 -24.22
N PRO A 4 -12.45 5.58 -23.46
CA PRO A 4 -11.02 5.92 -23.49
C PRO A 4 -10.13 4.78 -22.99
N LEU A 5 -10.63 4.03 -22.00
CA LEU A 5 -9.88 2.97 -21.33
C LEU A 5 -9.86 1.71 -22.20
N ALA A 6 -10.97 1.40 -22.87
CA ALA A 6 -11.03 0.29 -23.82
C ALA A 6 -10.07 0.49 -25.00
N ARG A 7 -9.97 1.73 -25.51
CA ARG A 7 -9.04 2.09 -26.59
C ARG A 7 -7.58 1.94 -26.16
N PHE A 8 -7.22 2.47 -25.00
CA PHE A 8 -5.88 2.34 -24.45
C PHE A 8 -5.49 0.86 -24.24
N VAL A 9 -6.38 0.06 -23.65
CA VAL A 9 -6.15 -1.37 -23.45
C VAL A 9 -5.95 -2.08 -24.79
N GLY A 10 -6.75 -1.73 -25.81
CA GLY A 10 -6.59 -2.25 -27.17
C GLY A 10 -5.26 -1.90 -27.83
N GLU A 11 -4.66 -0.74 -27.53
CA GLU A 11 -3.35 -0.32 -28.07
C GLU A 11 -2.17 -1.05 -27.41
N ILE A 12 -2.31 -1.45 -26.14
CA ILE A 12 -1.25 -2.15 -25.38
C ILE A 12 -1.40 -3.67 -25.39
N THR A 13 -2.50 -4.21 -25.94
CA THR A 13 -2.80 -5.65 -26.02
C THR A 13 -2.85 -6.17 -27.45
N GLY A 14 -2.38 -7.40 -27.69
CA GLY A 14 -2.41 -8.05 -29.00
C GLY A 14 -1.02 -8.21 -29.62
N THR A 15 -0.95 -8.61 -30.89
CA THR A 15 0.31 -8.99 -31.53
C THR A 15 1.30 -7.82 -31.62
N GLY A 16 2.38 -7.88 -30.84
CA GLY A 16 3.37 -6.80 -30.72
C GLY A 16 3.07 -5.76 -29.63
N GLY A 17 1.97 -5.93 -28.89
CA GLY A 17 1.65 -5.18 -27.68
C GLY A 17 2.43 -5.67 -26.45
N LEU A 18 2.33 -4.94 -25.34
CA LEU A 18 2.99 -5.30 -24.08
C LEU A 18 2.35 -6.53 -23.41
N TYR A 19 1.08 -6.79 -23.72
CA TYR A 19 0.32 -7.94 -23.22
C TYR A 19 -0.35 -8.68 -24.37
N ASP A 20 -0.49 -9.99 -24.27
CA ASP A 20 -1.17 -10.77 -25.31
C ASP A 20 -2.69 -10.60 -25.26
N THR A 21 -3.24 -10.34 -24.07
CA THR A 21 -4.68 -10.17 -23.88
C THR A 21 -5.03 -9.06 -22.89
N PRO A 22 -6.21 -8.42 -23.02
CA PRO A 22 -6.73 -7.50 -22.01
C PRO A 22 -6.81 -8.09 -20.60
N SER A 23 -7.10 -9.39 -20.49
CA SER A 23 -7.18 -10.05 -19.18
C SER A 23 -5.81 -10.17 -18.51
N GLU A 24 -4.73 -10.29 -19.28
CA GLU A 24 -3.37 -10.28 -18.74
C GLU A 24 -3.00 -8.92 -18.17
N PHE A 25 -3.27 -7.84 -18.91
CA PHE A 25 -3.11 -6.47 -18.42
C PHE A 25 -3.85 -6.24 -17.10
N VAL A 26 -5.12 -6.65 -17.03
CA VAL A 26 -5.94 -6.46 -15.82
C VAL A 26 -5.38 -7.26 -14.64
N ARG A 27 -4.95 -8.51 -14.85
CA ARG A 27 -4.32 -9.32 -13.79
C ARG A 27 -3.03 -8.67 -13.29
N ASP A 28 -2.19 -8.18 -14.21
CA ASP A 28 -0.94 -7.52 -13.82
C ASP A 28 -1.20 -6.21 -13.08
N LEU A 29 -2.18 -5.43 -13.51
CA LEU A 29 -2.60 -4.20 -12.84
C LEU A 29 -3.06 -4.48 -11.39
N ILE A 30 -3.92 -5.48 -11.19
CA ILE A 30 -4.38 -5.88 -9.86
C ILE A 30 -3.21 -6.33 -8.98
N ARG A 31 -2.31 -7.14 -9.54
CA ARG A 31 -1.11 -7.61 -8.83
C ARG A 31 -0.25 -6.44 -8.35
N ARG A 32 0.09 -5.50 -9.23
CA ARG A 32 0.88 -4.31 -8.89
C ARG A 32 0.17 -3.44 -7.85
N TYR A 33 -1.15 -3.32 -7.92
CA TYR A 33 -1.92 -2.61 -6.92
C TYR A 33 -1.80 -3.28 -5.55
N MET A 34 -2.02 -4.59 -5.47
CA MET A 34 -1.91 -5.34 -4.22
C MET A 34 -0.50 -5.27 -3.61
N GLU A 35 0.54 -5.41 -4.45
CA GLU A 35 1.93 -5.27 -4.03
C GLU A 35 2.20 -3.88 -3.44
N ASN A 36 1.69 -2.81 -4.07
CA ASN A 36 1.85 -1.44 -3.58
C ASN A 36 1.07 -1.16 -2.28
N VAL A 37 -0.16 -1.66 -2.16
CA VAL A 37 -0.98 -1.51 -0.96
C VAL A 37 -0.29 -2.16 0.24
N GLN A 38 0.18 -3.40 0.08
CA GLN A 38 0.89 -4.13 1.12
C GLN A 38 2.16 -3.38 1.59
N GLN A 39 2.90 -2.79 0.65
CA GLN A 39 4.11 -2.00 0.97
C GLN A 39 3.76 -0.67 1.66
N THR A 40 2.65 -0.06 1.30
CA THR A 40 2.20 1.22 1.88
C THR A 40 1.75 1.03 3.33
N GLU A 41 0.90 0.04 3.60
CA GLU A 41 0.43 -0.26 4.96
C GLU A 41 1.60 -0.56 5.91
N TYR A 42 2.58 -1.34 5.45
CA TYR A 42 3.77 -1.65 6.25
C TYR A 42 4.58 -0.39 6.57
N ARG A 43 4.75 0.52 5.60
CA ARG A 43 5.48 1.78 5.81
C ARG A 43 4.75 2.73 6.75
N GLU A 44 3.43 2.84 6.63
CA GLU A 44 2.61 3.68 7.50
C GLU A 44 2.70 3.22 8.95
N ILE A 45 2.55 1.90 9.20
CA ILE A 45 2.69 1.33 10.55
C ILE A 45 4.09 1.60 11.11
N ASN A 46 5.15 1.37 10.33
CA ASN A 46 6.52 1.63 10.80
C ASN A 46 6.76 3.12 11.09
N THR A 47 6.17 4.01 10.29
CA THR A 47 6.29 5.46 10.50
C THR A 47 5.60 5.86 11.80
N LEU A 48 4.37 5.40 12.02
CA LEU A 48 3.61 5.66 13.25
C LEU A 48 4.31 5.08 14.49
N LEU A 49 4.83 3.86 14.40
CA LEU A 49 5.59 3.24 15.49
C LEU A 49 6.87 4.02 15.80
N THR A 50 7.64 4.40 14.77
CA THR A 50 8.88 5.17 14.95
C THR A 50 8.60 6.53 15.59
N GLN A 51 7.55 7.21 15.15
CA GLN A 51 7.12 8.47 15.73
C GLN A 51 6.70 8.29 17.19
N SER A 52 5.86 7.28 17.48
CA SER A 52 5.41 6.99 18.84
C SER A 52 6.57 6.62 19.78
N LEU A 53 7.56 5.86 19.30
CA LEU A 53 8.77 5.54 20.06
C LEU A 53 9.66 6.77 20.32
N ALA A 54 9.66 7.75 19.43
CA ALA A 54 10.44 8.97 19.61
C ALA A 54 9.76 9.98 20.54
N GLU A 55 8.42 10.00 20.55
CA GLU A 55 7.62 10.97 21.29
C GLU A 55 7.24 10.51 22.72
N ASN A 56 7.25 9.21 23.00
CA ASN A 56 6.89 8.70 24.33
C ASN A 56 8.03 8.75 25.33
N ASP A 57 7.69 9.14 26.56
CA ASP A 57 8.55 8.95 27.73
C ASP A 57 8.39 7.52 28.24
N TYR A 58 9.46 6.73 28.14
CA TYR A 58 9.53 5.34 28.63
C TYR A 58 10.06 5.25 30.06
N SER A 59 10.01 6.34 30.82
CA SER A 59 10.32 6.33 32.23
C SER A 59 9.49 5.24 32.94
N PRO A 60 10.13 4.41 33.79
CA PRO A 60 9.42 3.35 34.51
C PRO A 60 8.27 3.95 35.29
N LEU A 61 7.05 3.42 35.10
CA LEU A 61 5.91 3.75 35.95
C LEU A 61 6.29 3.44 37.40
N THR A 62 6.32 4.47 38.23
CA THR A 62 6.63 4.32 39.65
C THR A 62 5.34 4.05 40.43
N ASP A 63 5.48 3.46 41.63
CA ASP A 63 4.35 3.27 42.54
C ASP A 63 3.64 4.60 42.89
N GLN A 64 4.37 5.71 42.77
CA GLN A 64 3.85 7.06 42.99
C GLN A 64 2.89 7.50 41.86
N ASP A 65 3.21 7.16 40.60
CA ASP A 65 2.36 7.46 39.43
C ASP A 65 1.05 6.67 39.44
N MET A 66 1.05 5.49 40.08
CA MET A 66 -0.15 4.64 40.23
C MET A 66 -1.08 5.12 41.36
N MET A 67 -0.58 5.92 42.31
CA MET A 67 -1.36 6.47 43.42
C MET A 67 -2.09 7.78 43.06
N ASP A 68 -1.64 8.47 42.01
CA ASP A 68 -2.13 9.79 41.59
C ASP A 68 -3.17 9.73 40.42
N ALA A 69 -3.64 8.53 40.04
CA ALA A 69 -4.59 8.28 38.94
C ALA A 69 -6.06 8.12 39.36
#